data_AF-A0A5C7Q4F2-F1
#
_entry.id   AF-A0A5C7Q4F2-F1
#
_cell.length_a   1.000
_cell.length_b   1.000
_cell.length_c   1.000
_cell.angle_alpha   90.00
_cell.angle_beta   90.00
_cell.angle_gamma   90.00
#
_symmetry.space_group_name_H-M   'P 1'
#
loop_
_entity.id
_entity.type
_entity.pdbx_description
1 polymer ?
#
loop_
_entity_poly.entity_id
_entity_poly.type
_entity_poly.pdbx_seq_one_letter_code
_entity_poly.pdbx_strand_id
1 'polypeptide(L)'
;MKTKKRNPSDATLRNINALKKRVAKLEQIVKKLLKSCALVVLLPFLAFAETPNWQLYDQRIGAKAQEYKNRWSSGNDGDKLSATYYDASLGFEYISRRLGDPSLTNTALAAAQFYANNYVVPAGGVVPGNWIFTDGLRKFGFGAAVNLLAQNGSYCMTNVAHEPLYDTVRSREVAYCLKAMLNAQAMGYAVNQDRLFQHISAAQSHLEQWASGVGIPYLRPFMVGLTANSVIRYHDTIAPLGIRERLQAVATKLKNELWIESARAFKYTDRLTPEGGEEPAPDLNLLIAPMYAWLGDKEFAGKVFNGGIEQAWLGNLGAMKQFNQQVIFAEDFQTWMQPSPTPSPTATAVNTPTPSPSPTISPSPSPSPLPTPCQRPALMNSIKKLDTWTKCRMDRIVEINDLIE
;
A
#
# COMPACT_ATOMS: atom_id res chain seq x y z
N MET A 1 -77.55 64.89 -13.12
CA MET A 1 -76.45 63.89 -13.20
C MET A 1 -75.19 64.46 -12.55
N LYS A 2 -74.79 63.97 -11.36
CA LYS A 2 -73.53 64.39 -10.72
C LYS A 2 -72.40 63.47 -11.19
N THR A 3 -71.53 63.96 -12.06
CA THR A 3 -70.32 63.26 -12.52
C THR A 3 -69.27 63.29 -11.41
N LYS A 4 -69.04 62.13 -10.79
CA LYS A 4 -68.01 61.94 -9.76
C LYS A 4 -66.63 62.03 -10.42
N LYS A 5 -65.98 63.21 -10.34
CA LYS A 5 -64.58 63.40 -10.75
C LYS A 5 -63.70 62.41 -9.96
N ARG A 6 -63.18 61.38 -10.62
CA ARG A 6 -62.17 60.49 -10.04
C ARG A 6 -60.88 61.27 -9.89
N ASN A 7 -60.32 61.26 -8.69
CA ASN A 7 -59.10 61.97 -8.36
C ASN A 7 -57.92 61.30 -9.09
N PRO A 8 -57.17 62.01 -9.95
CA PRO A 8 -56.07 61.43 -10.73
C PRO A 8 -54.96 60.81 -9.85
N SER A 9 -54.90 61.16 -8.56
CA SER A 9 -54.01 60.55 -7.56
C SER A 9 -54.18 59.03 -7.42
N ASP A 10 -55.39 58.51 -7.59
CA ASP A 10 -55.69 57.09 -7.34
C ASP A 10 -55.18 56.18 -8.47
N ALA A 11 -55.05 56.70 -9.69
CA ALA A 11 -54.48 55.96 -10.80
C ALA A 11 -52.95 55.84 -10.64
N THR A 12 -52.29 56.95 -10.30
CA THR A 12 -50.84 56.99 -10.05
C THR A 12 -50.45 56.09 -8.88
N LEU A 13 -51.19 56.13 -7.77
CA LEU A 13 -50.91 55.30 -6.59
C LEU A 13 -51.08 53.80 -6.89
N ARG A 14 -52.09 53.43 -7.69
CA ARG A 14 -52.28 52.03 -8.14
C ARG A 14 -51.14 51.56 -9.03
N ASN A 15 -50.66 52.40 -9.94
CA ASN A 15 -49.52 52.07 -10.80
C ASN A 15 -48.23 51.90 -9.99
N ILE A 16 -47.98 52.76 -9.01
CA ILE A 16 -46.82 52.65 -8.10
C ILE A 16 -46.88 51.34 -7.30
N ASN A 17 -48.03 50.98 -6.74
CA ASN A 17 -48.18 49.75 -5.97
C ASN A 17 -48.03 48.49 -6.85
N ALA A 18 -48.55 48.54 -8.08
CA ALA A 18 -48.35 47.47 -9.05
C ALA A 18 -46.86 47.30 -9.42
N LEU A 19 -46.13 48.41 -9.58
CA LEU A 19 -44.70 48.40 -9.86
C LEU A 19 -43.89 47.81 -8.68
N LYS A 20 -44.16 48.24 -7.44
CA LYS A 20 -43.52 47.68 -6.24
C LYS A 20 -43.72 46.17 -6.13
N LYS A 21 -44.93 45.66 -6.43
CA LYS A 21 -45.21 44.22 -6.42
C LYS A 21 -44.45 43.46 -7.50
N ARG A 22 -44.25 44.06 -8.68
CA ARG A 22 -43.43 43.48 -9.76
C ARG A 22 -41.95 43.43 -9.38
N VAL A 23 -41.41 44.49 -8.77
CA VAL A 23 -40.03 44.54 -8.28
C VAL A 23 -39.78 43.48 -7.20
N ALA A 24 -40.65 43.38 -6.19
CA ALA A 24 -40.51 42.37 -5.15
C ALA A 24 -40.54 40.93 -5.71
N LYS A 25 -41.38 40.67 -6.73
CA LYS A 25 -41.43 39.37 -7.42
C LYS A 25 -40.13 39.07 -8.18
N LEU A 26 -39.55 40.08 -8.85
CA LEU A 26 -38.26 39.95 -9.54
C LEU A 26 -37.12 39.67 -8.56
N GLU A 27 -37.05 40.36 -7.43
CA GLU A 27 -36.05 40.10 -6.40
C GLU A 27 -36.12 38.67 -5.86
N GLN A 28 -37.33 38.14 -5.68
CA GLN A 28 -37.53 36.76 -5.23
C GLN A 28 -37.07 35.74 -6.30
N ILE A 29 -37.30 36.03 -7.59
CA ILE A 29 -36.85 35.19 -8.70
C ILE A 29 -35.32 35.21 -8.78
N VAL A 30 -34.69 36.38 -8.69
CA VAL A 30 -33.22 36.52 -8.70
C VAL A 30 -32.59 35.78 -7.51
N LYS A 31 -33.15 35.89 -6.30
CA LYS A 31 -32.66 35.13 -5.13
C LYS A 31 -32.79 33.61 -5.30
N LYS A 32 -33.86 33.12 -5.93
CA LYS A 32 -34.00 31.70 -6.25
C LYS A 32 -32.98 31.24 -7.30
N LEU A 33 -32.79 32.03 -8.37
CA LEU A 33 -31.79 31.74 -9.40
C LEU A 33 -30.37 31.74 -8.85
N LEU A 34 -30.01 32.70 -7.99
CA LEU A 34 -28.69 32.74 -7.35
C LEU A 34 -28.46 31.53 -6.42
N LYS A 35 -29.47 31.08 -5.66
CA LYS A 35 -29.36 29.86 -4.84
C LYS A 35 -29.22 28.60 -5.70
N SER A 36 -29.96 28.50 -6.80
CA SER A 36 -29.86 27.38 -7.74
C SER A 36 -28.53 27.40 -8.50
N CYS A 37 -28.03 28.56 -8.92
CA CYS A 37 -26.71 28.71 -9.52
C CYS A 37 -25.59 28.42 -8.53
N ALA A 38 -25.68 28.84 -7.27
CA ALA A 38 -24.69 28.47 -6.25
C ALA A 38 -24.62 26.94 -6.05
N LEU A 39 -25.77 26.24 -6.08
CA LEU A 39 -25.81 24.79 -5.99
C LEU A 39 -25.23 24.11 -7.25
N VAL A 40 -25.51 24.65 -8.44
CA VAL A 40 -25.01 24.13 -9.74
C VAL A 40 -23.53 24.46 -9.97
N VAL A 41 -23.02 25.58 -9.43
CA VAL A 41 -21.60 25.98 -9.50
C VAL A 41 -20.77 25.26 -8.45
N LEU A 42 -21.35 24.82 -7.32
CA LEU A 42 -20.65 24.01 -6.30
C LEU A 42 -20.60 22.52 -6.65
N LEU A 43 -21.54 21.99 -7.44
CA LEU A 43 -21.56 20.58 -7.88
C LEU A 43 -20.32 20.12 -8.68
N PRO A 44 -19.73 20.90 -9.62
CA PRO A 44 -18.54 20.46 -10.36
C PRO A 44 -17.23 20.52 -9.56
N PHE A 45 -17.23 21.06 -8.34
CA PHE A 45 -16.05 21.06 -7.45
C PHE A 45 -16.05 19.93 -6.42
N LEU A 46 -17.09 19.08 -6.41
CA LEU A 46 -16.95 17.75 -5.83
C LEU A 46 -16.11 16.94 -6.82
N ALA A 47 -14.80 17.16 -6.79
CA ALA A 47 -13.85 16.27 -7.42
C ALA A 47 -14.11 14.90 -6.79
N PHE A 48 -14.82 14.04 -7.52
CA PHE A 48 -15.01 12.67 -7.11
C PHE A 48 -13.62 12.07 -6.96
N ALA A 49 -13.34 11.55 -5.76
CA ALA A 49 -12.09 10.85 -5.52
C ALA A 49 -11.89 9.86 -6.66
N GLU A 50 -10.74 9.93 -7.33
CA GLU A 50 -10.55 9.15 -8.54
C GLU A 50 -10.55 7.66 -8.16
N THR A 51 -11.63 6.96 -8.48
CA THR A 51 -11.77 5.55 -8.13
C THR A 51 -10.91 4.71 -9.08
N PRO A 52 -10.27 3.63 -8.60
CA PRO A 52 -9.54 2.72 -9.47
C PRO A 52 -10.43 2.15 -10.57
N ASN A 53 -9.97 2.24 -11.82
CA ASN A 53 -10.67 1.76 -13.01
C ASN A 53 -10.41 0.26 -13.19
N TRP A 54 -11.07 -0.53 -12.34
CA TRP A 54 -10.97 -1.98 -12.35
C TRP A 54 -11.47 -2.62 -13.64
N GLN A 55 -12.44 -2.00 -14.33
CA GLN A 55 -12.91 -2.49 -15.62
C GLN A 55 -11.80 -2.42 -16.68
N LEU A 56 -11.09 -1.28 -16.77
CA LEU A 56 -9.95 -1.14 -17.68
C LEU A 56 -8.79 -2.05 -17.27
N TYR A 57 -8.57 -2.21 -15.96
CA TYR A 57 -7.59 -3.16 -15.44
C TYR A 57 -7.88 -4.57 -15.94
N ASP A 58 -9.12 -5.06 -15.77
CA ASP A 58 -9.53 -6.40 -16.20
C ASP A 58 -9.38 -6.59 -17.70
N GLN A 59 -9.79 -5.59 -18.48
CA GLN A 59 -9.64 -5.61 -19.93
C GLN A 59 -8.16 -5.70 -20.35
N ARG A 60 -7.30 -4.82 -19.85
CA ARG A 60 -5.90 -4.73 -20.30
C ARG A 60 -5.03 -5.83 -19.73
N ILE A 61 -5.08 -6.02 -18.42
CA ILE A 61 -4.25 -7.00 -17.72
C ILE A 61 -4.75 -8.41 -18.02
N GLY A 62 -6.07 -8.62 -18.09
CA GLY A 62 -6.63 -9.92 -18.43
C GLY A 62 -6.28 -10.37 -19.85
N ALA A 63 -6.39 -9.48 -20.85
CA ALA A 63 -5.95 -9.79 -22.21
C ALA A 63 -4.46 -10.16 -22.26
N LYS A 64 -3.62 -9.41 -21.53
CA LYS A 64 -2.17 -9.67 -21.48
C LYS A 64 -1.80 -10.94 -20.71
N ALA A 65 -2.53 -11.29 -19.66
CA ALA A 65 -2.35 -12.55 -18.95
C ALA A 65 -2.55 -13.76 -19.89
N GLN A 66 -3.54 -13.70 -20.80
CA GLN A 66 -3.76 -14.77 -21.77
C GLN A 66 -2.62 -14.87 -22.80
N GLU A 67 -2.15 -13.74 -23.31
CA GLU A 67 -0.99 -13.70 -24.20
C GLU A 67 0.25 -14.30 -23.52
N TYR A 68 0.49 -13.93 -22.26
CA TYR A 68 1.64 -14.42 -21.51
C TYR A 68 1.51 -15.87 -21.07
N LYS A 69 0.31 -16.37 -20.81
CA LYS A 69 0.08 -17.81 -20.63
C LYS A 69 0.52 -18.59 -21.87
N ASN A 70 0.10 -18.15 -23.06
CA ASN A 70 0.46 -18.84 -24.30
C ASN A 70 1.97 -18.83 -24.54
N ARG A 71 2.61 -17.69 -24.26
CA ARG A 71 4.06 -17.56 -24.36
C ARG A 71 4.81 -18.40 -23.34
N TRP A 72 4.33 -18.48 -22.10
CA TRP A 72 4.93 -19.32 -21.06
C TRP A 72 5.02 -20.78 -21.52
N SER A 73 3.95 -21.27 -22.14
CA SER A 73 3.86 -22.65 -22.64
C SER A 73 4.80 -22.92 -23.82
N SER A 74 5.13 -21.92 -24.66
CA SER A 74 5.96 -22.09 -25.86
C SER A 74 7.40 -21.60 -25.73
N GLY A 75 7.74 -20.86 -24.67
CA GLY A 75 9.06 -20.28 -24.45
C GLY A 75 10.14 -21.32 -24.10
N ASN A 76 11.39 -21.03 -24.46
CA ASN A 76 12.54 -21.78 -23.96
C ASN A 76 12.79 -21.44 -22.47
N ASP A 77 13.73 -22.14 -21.84
CA ASP A 77 14.02 -21.95 -20.41
C ASP A 77 14.51 -20.52 -20.07
N GLY A 78 15.26 -19.88 -20.98
CA GLY A 78 15.68 -18.49 -20.82
C GLY A 78 14.50 -17.52 -20.85
N ASP A 79 13.55 -17.72 -21.77
CA ASP A 79 12.30 -16.96 -21.84
C ASP A 79 11.47 -17.14 -20.57
N LYS A 80 11.33 -18.38 -20.09
CA LYS A 80 10.60 -18.69 -18.85
C LYS A 80 11.26 -18.07 -17.63
N LEU A 81 12.59 -18.12 -17.52
CA LEU A 81 13.29 -17.48 -16.42
C LEU A 81 13.08 -15.97 -16.45
N SER A 82 13.29 -15.33 -17.61
CA SER A 82 13.03 -13.90 -17.80
C SER A 82 11.59 -13.52 -17.43
N ALA A 83 10.63 -14.37 -17.79
CA ALA A 83 9.22 -14.20 -17.48
C ALA A 83 8.89 -14.23 -15.99
N THR A 84 9.72 -14.86 -15.14
CA THR A 84 9.48 -14.96 -13.70
C THR A 84 9.79 -13.67 -12.93
N TYR A 85 10.44 -12.68 -13.57
CA TYR A 85 10.87 -11.44 -12.93
C TYR A 85 9.67 -10.66 -12.35
N TYR A 86 9.71 -10.30 -11.05
CA TYR A 86 8.58 -9.84 -10.22
C TYR A 86 7.52 -10.91 -9.90
N ASP A 87 7.93 -12.15 -9.65
CA ASP A 87 7.04 -13.21 -9.12
C ASP A 87 5.83 -13.51 -10.02
N ALA A 88 6.10 -14.00 -11.24
CA ALA A 88 5.03 -14.38 -12.18
C ALA A 88 4.00 -15.35 -11.60
N SER A 89 4.43 -16.24 -10.69
CA SER A 89 3.52 -17.16 -10.00
C SER A 89 2.44 -16.42 -9.23
N LEU A 90 2.79 -15.41 -8.44
CA LEU A 90 1.79 -14.61 -7.74
C LEU A 90 0.90 -13.83 -8.73
N GLY A 91 1.51 -13.27 -9.78
CA GLY A 91 0.78 -12.51 -10.80
C GLY A 91 -0.31 -13.32 -11.50
N PHE A 92 0.03 -14.49 -12.04
CA PHE A 92 -0.95 -15.37 -12.69
C PHE A 92 -2.02 -15.87 -11.73
N GLU A 93 -1.67 -16.18 -10.48
CA GLU A 93 -2.64 -16.62 -9.48
C GLU A 93 -3.68 -15.54 -9.18
N TYR A 94 -3.25 -14.30 -8.96
CA TYR A 94 -4.17 -13.19 -8.68
C TYR A 94 -5.15 -12.98 -9.83
N ILE A 95 -4.64 -12.95 -11.08
CA ILE A 95 -5.48 -12.76 -12.26
C ILE A 95 -6.41 -13.95 -12.48
N SER A 96 -5.97 -15.18 -12.18
CA SER A 96 -6.82 -16.37 -12.23
C SER A 96 -8.07 -16.21 -11.38
N ARG A 97 -7.92 -15.81 -10.10
CA ARG A 97 -9.06 -15.55 -9.21
C ARG A 97 -9.92 -14.40 -9.70
N ARG A 98 -9.28 -13.31 -10.13
CA ARG A 98 -9.98 -12.09 -10.54
C ARG A 98 -10.84 -12.29 -11.78
N LEU A 99 -10.39 -13.09 -12.75
CA LEU A 99 -11.12 -13.37 -13.98
C LEU A 99 -11.97 -14.64 -13.92
N GLY A 100 -11.84 -15.46 -12.87
CA GLY A 100 -12.46 -16.77 -12.80
C GLY A 100 -11.92 -17.77 -13.84
N ASP A 101 -10.66 -17.62 -14.26
CA ASP A 101 -10.02 -18.52 -15.23
C ASP A 101 -8.99 -19.44 -14.53
N PRO A 102 -9.35 -20.70 -14.24
CA PRO A 102 -8.46 -21.65 -13.56
C PRO A 102 -7.23 -22.05 -14.39
N SER A 103 -7.25 -21.85 -15.71
CA SER A 103 -6.08 -22.19 -16.55
C SER A 103 -4.87 -21.31 -16.22
N LEU A 104 -5.09 -20.09 -15.73
CA LEU A 104 -4.02 -19.20 -15.24
C LEU A 104 -3.43 -19.69 -13.90
N THR A 105 -4.21 -20.37 -13.05
CA THR A 105 -3.67 -21.02 -11.83
C THR A 105 -2.68 -22.14 -12.20
N ASN A 106 -2.96 -22.92 -13.24
CA ASN A 106 -2.01 -23.93 -13.73
C ASN A 106 -0.70 -23.29 -14.21
N THR A 107 -0.79 -22.14 -14.91
CA THR A 107 0.39 -21.36 -15.31
C THR A 107 1.15 -20.80 -14.12
N ALA A 108 0.44 -20.31 -13.10
CA ALA A 108 1.03 -19.82 -11.87
C ALA A 108 1.85 -20.90 -11.15
N LEU A 109 1.29 -22.11 -11.01
CA LEU A 109 1.99 -23.27 -10.45
C LEU A 109 3.21 -23.65 -11.30
N ALA A 110 3.07 -23.69 -12.62
CA ALA A 110 4.19 -23.99 -13.52
C ALA A 110 5.32 -22.95 -13.40
N ALA A 111 4.98 -21.67 -13.22
CA ALA A 111 5.95 -20.60 -12.99
C ALA A 111 6.68 -20.75 -11.67
N ALA A 112 5.96 -21.05 -10.58
CA ALA A 112 6.56 -21.31 -9.28
C ALA A 112 7.49 -22.54 -9.33
N GLN A 113 7.02 -23.63 -9.94
CA GLN A 113 7.80 -24.85 -10.10
C GLN A 113 9.07 -24.63 -10.91
N PHE A 114 8.98 -23.93 -12.04
CA PHE A 114 10.14 -23.62 -12.88
C PHE A 114 11.15 -22.77 -12.13
N TYR A 115 10.72 -21.66 -11.52
CA TYR A 115 11.62 -20.78 -10.78
C TYR A 115 12.27 -21.49 -9.58
N ALA A 116 11.52 -22.31 -8.83
CA ALA A 116 12.07 -23.11 -7.75
C ALA A 116 13.10 -24.13 -8.25
N ASN A 117 12.71 -24.99 -9.20
CA ASN A 117 13.47 -26.20 -9.52
C ASN A 117 14.55 -26.00 -10.58
N ASN A 118 14.40 -25.00 -11.46
CA ASN A 118 15.33 -24.75 -12.55
C ASN A 118 16.27 -23.58 -12.26
N TYR A 119 15.99 -22.77 -11.22
CA TYR A 119 16.81 -21.61 -10.89
C TYR A 119 17.26 -21.59 -9.42
N VAL A 120 16.32 -21.55 -8.46
CA VAL A 120 16.67 -21.37 -7.04
C VAL A 120 17.38 -22.59 -6.44
N VAL A 121 16.78 -23.77 -6.55
CA VAL A 121 17.31 -25.00 -5.94
C VAL A 121 18.67 -25.41 -6.55
N PRO A 122 18.85 -25.42 -7.88
CA PRO A 122 20.16 -25.72 -8.48
C PRO A 122 21.26 -24.74 -8.06
N ALA A 123 20.91 -23.47 -7.82
CA ALA A 123 21.84 -22.45 -7.33
C ALA A 123 22.04 -22.51 -5.80
N GLY A 124 21.40 -23.43 -5.09
CA GLY A 124 21.41 -23.48 -3.63
C GLY A 124 20.88 -22.19 -2.96
N GLY A 125 19.98 -21.47 -3.63
CA GLY A 125 19.49 -20.16 -3.19
C GLY A 125 20.40 -18.97 -3.48
N VAL A 126 21.61 -19.19 -4.01
CA VAL A 126 22.57 -18.12 -4.34
C VAL A 126 22.16 -17.44 -5.66
N VAL A 127 21.16 -16.56 -5.55
CA VAL A 127 20.64 -15.77 -6.68
C VAL A 127 20.95 -14.28 -6.49
N PRO A 128 20.99 -13.48 -7.58
CA PRO A 128 21.12 -12.03 -7.48
C PRO A 128 20.02 -11.41 -6.63
N GLY A 129 20.33 -10.34 -5.90
CA GLY A 129 19.39 -9.76 -4.93
C GLY A 129 18.11 -9.23 -5.56
N ASN A 130 18.18 -8.77 -6.82
CA ASN A 130 17.02 -8.31 -7.61
C ASN A 130 16.19 -9.46 -8.22
N TRP A 131 16.50 -10.71 -7.86
CA TRP A 131 15.85 -11.94 -8.31
C TRP A 131 15.37 -12.79 -7.12
N ILE A 132 15.02 -12.18 -5.99
CA ILE A 132 14.52 -12.89 -4.80
C ILE A 132 12.99 -12.77 -4.75
N PHE A 133 12.29 -13.77 -5.28
CA PHE A 133 10.83 -13.79 -5.40
C PHE A 133 10.26 -14.96 -4.60
N THR A 134 9.46 -14.69 -3.57
CA THR A 134 9.06 -15.72 -2.58
C THR A 134 7.58 -15.82 -2.32
N ASP A 135 6.75 -14.88 -2.78
CA ASP A 135 5.32 -14.86 -2.45
C ASP A 135 4.57 -15.96 -3.18
N GLY A 136 4.79 -16.11 -4.49
CA GLY A 136 4.23 -17.20 -5.27
C GLY A 136 4.80 -18.55 -4.86
N LEU A 137 6.11 -18.63 -4.60
CA LEU A 137 6.74 -19.86 -4.08
C LEU A 137 6.10 -20.32 -2.77
N ARG A 138 5.92 -19.40 -1.82
CA ARG A 138 5.22 -19.67 -0.55
C ARG A 138 3.79 -20.14 -0.81
N LYS A 139 3.05 -19.43 -1.66
CA LYS A 139 1.64 -19.72 -1.95
C LYS A 139 1.43 -21.12 -2.52
N PHE A 140 2.34 -21.59 -3.37
CA PHE A 140 2.28 -22.91 -3.98
C PHE A 140 3.06 -24.00 -3.21
N GLY A 141 3.55 -23.71 -2.00
CA GLY A 141 4.15 -24.72 -1.13
C GLY A 141 5.62 -25.07 -1.44
N PHE A 142 6.35 -24.25 -2.19
CA PHE A 142 7.78 -24.44 -2.48
C PHE A 142 8.67 -23.96 -1.32
N GLY A 143 8.41 -24.46 -0.11
CA GLY A 143 9.04 -23.98 1.14
C GLY A 143 10.56 -24.11 1.15
N ALA A 144 11.11 -25.19 0.58
CA ALA A 144 12.55 -25.37 0.49
C ALA A 144 13.23 -24.25 -0.31
N ALA A 145 12.65 -23.84 -1.44
CA ALA A 145 13.16 -22.75 -2.25
C ALA A 145 13.03 -21.39 -1.54
N VAL A 146 11.90 -21.14 -0.85
CA VAL A 146 11.73 -19.94 -0.01
C VAL A 146 12.80 -19.86 1.07
N ASN A 147 13.04 -20.97 1.77
CA ASN A 147 14.06 -21.05 2.82
C ASN A 147 15.47 -20.84 2.26
N LEU A 148 15.81 -21.45 1.13
CA LEU A 148 17.10 -21.24 0.46
C LEU A 148 17.31 -19.76 0.08
N LEU A 149 16.29 -19.09 -0.46
CA LEU A 149 16.38 -17.66 -0.79
C LEU A 149 16.56 -16.79 0.45
N ALA A 150 15.84 -17.08 1.54
CA ALA A 150 15.96 -16.35 2.79
C ALA A 150 17.34 -16.48 3.45
N GLN A 151 18.01 -17.61 3.26
CA GLN A 151 19.33 -17.88 3.84
C GLN A 151 20.49 -17.44 2.92
N ASN A 152 20.35 -17.70 1.62
CA ASN A 152 21.45 -17.68 0.65
C ASN A 152 21.26 -16.67 -0.48
N GLY A 153 20.13 -15.96 -0.55
CA GLY A 153 19.96 -14.88 -1.51
C GLY A 153 21.05 -13.81 -1.31
N SER A 154 21.53 -13.20 -2.40
CA SER A 154 22.45 -12.06 -2.28
C SER A 154 21.83 -10.98 -1.40
N TYR A 155 22.61 -10.43 -0.48
CA TYR A 155 22.16 -9.50 0.56
C TYR A 155 21.33 -10.12 1.70
N CYS A 156 20.92 -11.38 1.62
CA CYS A 156 20.19 -12.03 2.72
C CYS A 156 21.15 -12.73 3.70
N MET A 157 22.29 -13.22 3.19
CA MET A 157 23.28 -14.00 3.93
C MET A 157 23.79 -13.29 5.21
N THR A 158 24.06 -14.08 6.25
CA THR A 158 24.47 -13.61 7.58
C THR A 158 25.98 -13.47 7.74
N ASN A 159 26.77 -14.09 6.86
CA ASN A 159 28.23 -14.21 6.99
C ASN A 159 29.01 -13.10 6.27
N VAL A 160 28.34 -12.12 5.66
CA VAL A 160 29.00 -11.02 4.95
C VAL A 160 29.01 -9.77 5.83
N ALA A 161 30.07 -9.61 6.62
CA ALA A 161 30.21 -8.57 7.65
C ALA A 161 30.20 -7.11 7.14
N HIS A 162 30.12 -6.87 5.82
CA HIS A 162 30.34 -5.57 5.20
C HIS A 162 29.36 -5.20 4.08
N GLU A 163 28.18 -5.83 4.03
CA GLU A 163 27.20 -5.39 3.04
C GLU A 163 26.63 -4.01 3.40
N PRO A 164 26.63 -3.05 2.46
CA PRO A 164 26.14 -1.69 2.69
C PRO A 164 24.60 -1.68 2.68
N LEU A 165 23.96 -2.41 3.60
CA LEU A 165 22.50 -2.54 3.67
C LEU A 165 21.80 -1.20 3.85
N TYR A 166 22.47 -0.23 4.47
CA TYR A 166 21.94 1.12 4.73
C TYR A 166 22.10 2.09 3.55
N ASP A 167 22.80 1.68 2.48
CA ASP A 167 22.86 2.47 1.26
C ASP A 167 21.56 2.30 0.48
N THR A 168 20.88 3.43 0.22
CA THR A 168 19.62 3.46 -0.53
C THR A 168 19.70 2.81 -1.91
N VAL A 169 20.89 2.68 -2.54
CA VAL A 169 21.01 1.93 -3.81
C VAL A 169 20.72 0.43 -3.64
N ARG A 170 20.78 -0.10 -2.43
CA ARG A 170 20.49 -1.50 -2.07
C ARG A 170 19.07 -1.72 -1.54
N SER A 171 18.22 -0.69 -1.54
CA SER A 171 16.91 -0.79 -0.91
C SER A 171 16.02 -1.87 -1.53
N ARG A 172 16.16 -2.15 -2.83
CA ARG A 172 15.40 -3.20 -3.52
C ARG A 172 15.80 -4.57 -3.01
N GLU A 173 17.09 -4.84 -2.94
CA GLU A 173 17.66 -6.09 -2.45
C GLU A 173 17.28 -6.29 -0.98
N VAL A 174 17.36 -5.24 -0.16
CA VAL A 174 16.90 -5.25 1.24
C VAL A 174 15.40 -5.58 1.35
N ALA A 175 14.55 -4.95 0.52
CA ALA A 175 13.12 -5.20 0.52
C ALA A 175 12.79 -6.66 0.14
N TYR A 176 13.48 -7.22 -0.84
CA TYR A 176 13.27 -8.62 -1.25
C TYR A 176 13.76 -9.62 -0.21
N CYS A 177 14.92 -9.39 0.42
CA CYS A 177 15.41 -10.22 1.52
C CYS A 177 14.47 -10.17 2.73
N LEU A 178 13.96 -8.99 3.09
CA LEU A 178 12.97 -8.83 4.15
C LEU A 178 11.72 -9.67 3.85
N LYS A 179 11.18 -9.61 2.63
CA LYS A 179 10.05 -10.44 2.22
C LYS A 179 10.36 -11.94 2.26
N ALA A 180 11.53 -12.36 1.79
CA ALA A 180 11.95 -13.76 1.80
C ALA A 180 12.02 -14.33 3.23
N MET A 181 12.63 -13.58 4.16
CA MET A 181 12.68 -13.96 5.57
C MET A 181 11.28 -14.05 6.19
N LEU A 182 10.40 -13.07 5.95
CA LEU A 182 9.03 -13.12 6.46
C LEU A 182 8.23 -14.29 5.91
N ASN A 183 8.39 -14.59 4.61
CA ASN A 183 7.74 -15.74 4.00
C ASN A 183 8.29 -17.07 4.53
N ALA A 184 9.60 -17.19 4.76
CA ALA A 184 10.21 -18.37 5.37
C ALA A 184 9.67 -18.60 6.80
N GLN A 185 9.64 -17.54 7.62
CA GLN A 185 9.08 -17.61 8.98
C GLN A 185 7.59 -18.00 8.96
N ALA A 186 6.79 -17.43 8.04
CA ALA A 186 5.38 -17.79 7.89
C ALA A 186 5.15 -19.24 7.43
N MET A 187 6.18 -19.91 6.91
CA MET A 187 6.16 -21.33 6.55
C MET A 187 6.78 -22.24 7.63
N GLY A 188 7.14 -21.68 8.79
CA GLY A 188 7.70 -22.43 9.92
C GLY A 188 9.21 -22.68 9.84
N TYR A 189 9.92 -22.07 8.89
CA TYR A 189 11.38 -22.17 8.84
C TYR A 189 12.03 -21.23 9.86
N ALA A 190 13.15 -21.67 10.43
CA ALA A 190 13.97 -20.83 11.28
C ALA A 190 14.60 -19.69 10.46
N VAL A 191 14.47 -18.47 10.96
CA VAL A 191 15.04 -17.25 10.37
C VAL A 191 15.99 -16.62 11.37
N ASN A 192 17.14 -16.15 10.90
CA ASN A 192 18.06 -15.38 11.72
C ASN A 192 17.41 -14.03 12.08
N GLN A 193 16.98 -13.90 13.34
CA GLN A 193 16.24 -12.73 13.82
C GLN A 193 17.09 -11.46 13.86
N ASP A 194 18.39 -11.57 14.13
CA ASP A 194 19.30 -10.41 14.07
C ASP A 194 19.42 -9.87 12.64
N ARG A 195 19.49 -10.77 11.67
CA ARG A 195 19.56 -10.39 10.25
C ARG A 195 18.25 -9.81 9.76
N LEU A 196 17.12 -10.37 10.19
CA LEU A 196 15.80 -9.79 9.95
C LEU A 196 15.72 -8.36 10.53
N PHE A 197 16.20 -8.19 11.77
CA PHE A 197 16.25 -6.88 12.44
C PHE A 197 17.13 -5.87 11.70
N GLN A 198 18.30 -6.28 11.21
CA GLN A 198 19.18 -5.44 10.38
C GLN A 198 18.46 -4.96 9.11
N HIS A 199 17.73 -5.85 8.42
CA HIS A 199 17.01 -5.50 7.20
C HIS A 199 15.85 -4.53 7.45
N ILE A 200 15.07 -4.74 8.50
CA ILE A 200 14.00 -3.78 8.84
C ILE A 200 14.57 -2.44 9.31
N SER A 201 15.72 -2.44 10.00
CA SER A 201 16.43 -1.21 10.38
C SER A 201 16.92 -0.45 9.14
N ALA A 202 17.57 -1.15 8.21
CA ALA A 202 18.02 -0.61 6.94
C ALA A 202 16.86 -0.06 6.10
N ALA A 203 15.78 -0.82 5.94
CA ALA A 203 14.59 -0.38 5.21
C ALA A 203 13.98 0.89 5.80
N GLN A 204 13.87 1.00 7.12
CA GLN A 204 13.41 2.23 7.77
C GLN A 204 14.38 3.40 7.56
N SER A 205 15.69 3.15 7.62
CA SER A 205 16.70 4.16 7.34
C SER A 205 16.61 4.67 5.90
N HIS A 206 16.34 3.80 4.92
CA HIS A 206 16.12 4.24 3.54
C HIS A 206 14.96 5.22 3.42
N LEU A 207 13.83 4.93 4.10
CA LEU A 207 12.67 5.84 4.11
C LEU A 207 13.03 7.22 4.68
N GLU A 208 13.83 7.27 5.76
CA GLU A 208 14.32 8.53 6.34
C GLU A 208 15.26 9.28 5.41
N GLN A 209 16.23 8.58 4.81
CA GLN A 209 17.20 9.16 3.88
C GLN A 209 16.49 9.74 2.65
N TRP A 210 15.53 9.02 2.07
CA TRP A 210 14.72 9.53 0.97
C TRP A 210 13.84 10.71 1.35
N ALA A 211 13.17 10.66 2.51
CA ALA A 211 12.33 11.75 2.98
C ALA A 211 13.14 13.04 3.24
N SER A 212 14.37 12.92 3.77
CA SER A 212 15.26 14.06 4.01
C SER A 212 16.02 14.51 2.75
N GLY A 213 16.25 13.62 1.79
CA GLY A 213 17.08 13.86 0.62
C GLY A 213 18.59 13.93 0.92
N VAL A 214 19.01 13.65 2.16
CA VAL A 214 20.40 13.79 2.60
C VAL A 214 21.16 12.49 2.35
N GLY A 215 22.32 12.60 1.68
CA GLY A 215 23.27 11.48 1.53
C GLY A 215 22.84 10.41 0.53
N ILE A 216 21.79 10.64 -0.26
CA ILE A 216 21.31 9.69 -1.27
C ILE A 216 21.88 10.02 -2.67
N PRO A 217 22.29 9.01 -3.47
CA PRO A 217 22.71 9.24 -4.84
C PRO A 217 21.53 9.57 -5.76
N TYR A 218 20.36 9.01 -5.48
CA TYR A 218 19.11 9.26 -6.21
C TYR A 218 17.88 8.86 -5.37
N LEU A 219 16.71 9.34 -5.79
CA LEU A 219 15.41 8.93 -5.30
C LEU A 219 14.59 8.30 -6.42
N ARG A 220 14.33 6.99 -6.32
CA ARG A 220 13.54 6.20 -7.29
C ARG A 220 12.19 5.80 -6.67
N PRO A 221 11.05 6.34 -7.14
CA PRO A 221 9.73 6.08 -6.56
C PRO A 221 9.38 4.60 -6.42
N PHE A 222 9.72 3.76 -7.41
CA PHE A 222 9.44 2.33 -7.35
C PHE A 222 10.26 1.59 -6.27
N MET A 223 11.47 2.06 -5.95
CA MET A 223 12.29 1.51 -4.87
C MET A 223 11.67 1.83 -3.51
N VAL A 224 11.07 3.01 -3.36
CA VAL A 224 10.25 3.36 -2.20
C VAL A 224 9.03 2.44 -2.11
N GLY A 225 8.31 2.22 -3.22
CA GLY A 225 7.15 1.32 -3.26
C GLY A 225 7.45 -0.12 -2.85
N LEU A 226 8.56 -0.69 -3.34
CA LEU A 226 9.04 -2.02 -2.93
C LEU A 226 9.39 -2.07 -1.43
N THR A 227 10.10 -1.06 -0.95
CA THR A 227 10.46 -0.93 0.47
C THR A 227 9.21 -0.81 1.34
N ALA A 228 8.26 0.05 0.95
CA ALA A 228 6.98 0.26 1.62
C ALA A 228 6.20 -1.04 1.76
N ASN A 229 6.03 -1.81 0.67
CA ASN A 229 5.36 -3.11 0.72
C ASN A 229 6.02 -4.05 1.75
N SER A 230 7.34 -4.16 1.75
CA SER A 230 8.06 -5.04 2.68
C SER A 230 7.92 -4.62 4.15
N VAL A 231 8.00 -3.32 4.46
CA VAL A 231 7.89 -2.84 5.85
C VAL A 231 6.44 -2.84 6.35
N ILE A 232 5.44 -2.66 5.48
CA ILE A 232 4.03 -2.79 5.84
C ILE A 232 3.72 -4.23 6.23
N ARG A 233 4.21 -5.21 5.46
CA ARG A 233 4.03 -6.64 5.82
C ARG A 233 4.70 -6.99 7.15
N TYR A 234 5.88 -6.44 7.42
CA TYR A 234 6.52 -6.56 8.74
C TYR A 234 5.72 -5.83 9.84
N HIS A 235 5.08 -4.71 9.50
CA HIS A 235 4.22 -3.99 10.42
C HIS A 235 3.02 -4.82 10.86
N ASP A 236 2.38 -5.53 9.92
CA ASP A 236 1.21 -6.34 10.22
C ASP A 236 1.53 -7.57 11.09
N THR A 237 2.81 -7.93 11.25
CA THR A 237 3.24 -9.02 12.15
C THR A 237 3.68 -8.53 13.53
N ILE A 238 4.39 -7.38 13.64
CA ILE A 238 5.09 -6.98 14.88
C ILE A 238 4.79 -5.53 15.33
N ALA A 239 4.01 -4.76 14.56
CA ALA A 239 3.68 -3.34 14.80
C ALA A 239 4.86 -2.43 15.23
N PRO A 240 5.86 -2.18 14.37
CA PRO A 240 6.99 -1.32 14.68
C PRO A 240 6.57 0.14 14.83
N LEU A 241 7.11 0.78 15.85
CA LEU A 241 6.91 2.19 16.13
C LEU A 241 7.43 3.05 14.97
N GLY A 242 6.60 3.95 14.42
CA GLY A 242 7.05 5.01 13.52
C GLY A 242 6.99 4.71 12.02
N ILE A 243 6.59 3.50 11.59
CA ILE A 243 6.56 3.16 10.16
C ILE A 243 5.60 4.05 9.38
N ARG A 244 4.42 4.33 9.96
CA ARG A 244 3.41 5.16 9.28
C ARG A 244 3.91 6.56 9.01
N GLU A 245 4.54 7.19 9.99
CA GLU A 245 5.09 8.54 9.91
C GLU A 245 6.21 8.61 8.86
N ARG A 246 7.08 7.59 8.80
CA ARG A 246 8.15 7.48 7.81
C ARG A 246 7.61 7.34 6.39
N LEU A 247 6.64 6.45 6.20
CA LEU A 247 5.97 6.26 4.91
C LEU A 247 5.24 7.54 4.49
N GLN A 248 4.54 8.21 5.42
CA GLN A 248 3.86 9.48 5.13
C GLN A 248 4.85 10.57 4.68
N ALA A 249 6.00 10.68 5.33
CA ALA A 249 7.02 11.67 4.98
C ALA A 249 7.57 11.45 3.55
N VAL A 250 8.01 10.23 3.22
CA VAL A 250 8.53 9.95 1.87
C VAL A 250 7.43 10.00 0.81
N ALA A 251 6.21 9.52 1.10
CA ALA A 251 5.07 9.60 0.20
C ALA A 251 4.73 11.06 -0.15
N THR A 252 4.72 11.95 0.85
CA THR A 252 4.50 13.38 0.64
C THR A 252 5.57 13.98 -0.29
N LYS A 253 6.84 13.62 -0.09
CA LYS A 253 7.93 14.04 -0.96
C LYS A 253 7.76 13.55 -2.40
N LEU A 254 7.50 12.25 -2.60
CA LEU A 254 7.27 11.67 -3.93
C LEU A 254 6.13 12.36 -4.67
N LYS A 255 5.00 12.56 -3.98
CA LYS A 255 3.81 13.23 -4.54
C LYS A 255 4.09 14.67 -4.94
N ASN A 256 4.88 15.41 -4.16
CA ASN A 256 5.14 16.83 -4.42
C ASN A 256 6.24 17.06 -5.46
N GLU A 257 7.24 16.18 -5.54
CA GLU A 257 8.47 16.44 -6.33
C GLU A 257 8.60 15.56 -7.57
N LEU A 258 8.06 14.34 -7.56
CA LEU A 258 8.31 13.33 -8.58
C LEU A 258 7.06 12.87 -9.34
N TRP A 259 5.87 13.28 -8.92
CA TRP A 259 4.65 13.03 -9.66
C TRP A 259 4.51 13.99 -10.84
N ILE A 260 4.26 13.45 -12.03
CA ILE A 260 4.03 14.21 -13.26
C ILE A 260 2.53 14.14 -13.57
N GLU A 261 1.79 15.19 -13.20
CA GLU A 261 0.32 15.23 -13.32
C GLU A 261 -0.16 14.95 -14.76
N SER A 262 0.47 15.57 -15.76
CA SER A 262 0.09 15.41 -17.17
C SER A 262 0.32 14.00 -17.71
N ALA A 263 1.28 13.28 -17.14
CA ALA A 263 1.58 11.89 -17.49
C ALA A 263 0.92 10.89 -16.53
N ARG A 264 0.25 11.37 -15.47
CA ARG A 264 -0.34 10.51 -14.41
C ARG A 264 0.64 9.42 -13.95
N ALA A 265 1.91 9.78 -13.84
CA ALA A 265 3.00 8.85 -13.55
C ALA A 265 4.07 9.52 -12.70
N PHE A 266 4.83 8.70 -11.98
CA PHE A 266 6.05 9.20 -11.35
C PHE A 266 7.20 9.25 -12.34
N LYS A 267 8.16 10.15 -12.12
CA LYS A 267 9.49 10.07 -12.72
C LYS A 267 10.13 8.71 -12.44
N TYR A 268 10.95 8.18 -13.35
CA TYR A 268 11.76 7.00 -13.07
C TYR A 268 12.72 7.24 -11.90
N THR A 269 13.39 8.40 -11.90
CA THR A 269 14.30 8.88 -10.85
C THR A 269 14.26 10.41 -10.74
N ASP A 270 14.81 10.97 -9.66
CA ASP A 270 14.81 12.41 -9.37
C ASP A 270 15.86 13.25 -10.13
N ARG A 271 16.71 12.60 -10.94
CA ARG A 271 17.82 13.21 -11.70
C ARG A 271 18.31 12.26 -12.78
N LEU A 272 19.03 12.75 -13.79
CA LEU A 272 19.63 11.87 -14.79
C LEU A 272 20.68 10.93 -14.16
N THR A 273 20.55 9.63 -14.42
CA THR A 273 21.49 8.57 -14.02
C THR A 273 21.80 7.67 -15.21
N PRO A 274 22.88 6.85 -15.17
CA PRO A 274 23.17 5.90 -16.24
C PRO A 274 22.04 4.89 -16.51
N GLU A 275 21.22 4.56 -15.50
CA GLU A 275 20.14 3.57 -15.63
C GLU A 275 18.74 4.17 -15.78
N GLY A 276 18.60 5.48 -15.96
CA GLY A 276 17.32 6.16 -16.18
C GLY A 276 17.33 7.63 -15.77
N GLY A 277 16.22 8.34 -16.01
CA GLY A 277 16.14 9.78 -15.79
C GLY A 277 14.81 10.27 -15.25
N GLU A 278 14.46 11.50 -15.63
CA GLU A 278 13.27 12.19 -15.14
C GLU A 278 12.03 11.94 -16.03
N GLU A 279 12.11 10.98 -16.95
CA GLU A 279 10.97 10.56 -17.77
C GLU A 279 9.85 9.91 -16.93
N PRO A 280 8.58 10.02 -17.36
CA PRO A 280 7.47 9.31 -16.72
C PRO A 280 7.65 7.79 -16.85
N ALA A 281 7.39 7.07 -15.76
CA ALA A 281 7.49 5.61 -15.67
C ALA A 281 6.17 4.96 -15.20
N PRO A 282 5.09 5.02 -16.01
CA PRO A 282 3.77 4.50 -15.62
C PRO A 282 3.76 2.99 -15.38
N ASP A 283 4.67 2.23 -15.99
CA ASP A 283 4.86 0.79 -15.76
C ASP A 283 5.28 0.45 -14.33
N LEU A 284 5.70 1.44 -13.54
CA LEU A 284 6.10 1.28 -12.14
C LEU A 284 5.05 1.78 -11.14
N ASN A 285 3.98 2.45 -11.60
CA ASN A 285 2.98 3.05 -10.71
C ASN A 285 2.35 2.04 -9.74
N LEU A 286 2.09 0.81 -10.19
CA LEU A 286 1.42 -0.20 -9.36
C LEU A 286 2.35 -0.84 -8.32
N LEU A 287 3.66 -0.59 -8.39
CA LEU A 287 4.56 -0.86 -7.27
C LEU A 287 4.44 0.18 -6.14
N ILE A 288 3.83 1.34 -6.42
CA ILE A 288 3.78 2.51 -5.53
C ILE A 288 2.37 2.74 -4.98
N ALA A 289 1.33 2.55 -5.81
CA ALA A 289 -0.07 2.77 -5.44
C ALA A 289 -0.50 2.12 -4.10
N PRO A 290 -0.08 0.87 -3.76
CA PRO A 290 -0.43 0.26 -2.48
C PRO A 290 -0.01 1.10 -1.27
N MET A 291 1.15 1.75 -1.31
CA MET A 291 1.63 2.58 -0.18
C MET A 291 0.64 3.71 0.15
N TYR A 292 0.13 4.41 -0.87
CA TYR A 292 -0.85 5.49 -0.67
C TYR A 292 -2.20 4.96 -0.20
N ALA A 293 -2.64 3.80 -0.72
CA ALA A 293 -3.87 3.16 -0.27
C ALA A 293 -3.79 2.81 1.23
N TRP A 294 -2.67 2.23 1.68
CA TRP A 294 -2.43 1.89 3.08
C TRP A 294 -2.35 3.12 3.99
N LEU A 295 -1.72 4.20 3.54
CA LEU A 295 -1.64 5.47 4.29
C LEU A 295 -3.01 6.15 4.46
N GLY A 296 -3.99 5.79 3.61
CA GLY A 296 -5.34 6.34 3.60
C GLY A 296 -5.55 7.46 2.57
N ASP A 297 -4.55 7.81 1.76
CA ASP A 297 -4.68 8.75 0.64
C ASP A 297 -5.27 8.03 -0.59
N LYS A 298 -6.52 7.57 -0.43
CA LYS A 298 -7.20 6.71 -1.42
C LYS A 298 -7.46 7.40 -2.75
N GLU A 299 -7.71 8.72 -2.71
CA GLU A 299 -7.87 9.50 -3.94
C GLU A 299 -6.58 9.46 -4.76
N PHE A 300 -5.43 9.78 -4.15
CA PHE A 300 -4.18 9.78 -4.88
C PHE A 300 -3.74 8.36 -5.25
N ALA A 301 -4.00 7.37 -4.40
CA ALA A 301 -3.76 5.97 -4.70
C ALA A 301 -4.51 5.52 -5.98
N GLY A 302 -5.77 5.93 -6.12
CA GLY A 302 -6.57 5.69 -7.33
C GLY A 302 -6.01 6.40 -8.57
N LYS A 303 -5.55 7.65 -8.44
CA LYS A 303 -4.85 8.38 -9.53
C LYS A 303 -3.61 7.62 -10.02
N VAL A 304 -2.75 7.20 -9.10
CA VAL A 304 -1.53 6.44 -9.41
C VAL A 304 -1.87 5.12 -10.10
N PHE A 305 -2.85 4.38 -9.56
CA PHE A 305 -3.32 3.14 -10.15
C PHE A 305 -3.82 3.33 -11.59
N ASN A 306 -4.73 4.30 -11.80
CA ASN A 306 -5.31 4.56 -13.11
C ASN A 306 -4.25 4.97 -14.13
N GLY A 307 -3.30 5.84 -13.74
CA GLY A 307 -2.18 6.20 -14.62
C GLY A 307 -1.32 5.00 -15.04
N GLY A 308 -1.09 4.04 -14.14
CA GLY A 308 -0.39 2.80 -14.47
C GLY A 308 -1.17 1.96 -15.47
N ILE A 309 -2.47 1.80 -15.28
CA ILE A 309 -3.31 1.00 -16.16
C ILE A 309 -3.57 1.68 -17.51
N GLU A 310 -3.61 3.00 -17.58
CA GLU A 310 -3.82 3.76 -18.81
C GLU A 310 -2.55 3.82 -19.67
N GLN A 311 -1.37 3.88 -19.04
CA GLN A 311 -0.14 4.26 -19.75
C GLN A 311 0.99 3.24 -19.67
N ALA A 312 0.91 2.21 -18.82
CA ALA A 312 1.95 1.20 -18.75
C ALA A 312 2.13 0.49 -20.09
N TRP A 313 3.40 0.25 -20.42
CA TRP A 313 3.79 -0.55 -21.57
C TRP A 313 3.78 -2.04 -21.22
N LEU A 314 2.98 -2.83 -21.94
CA LEU A 314 2.77 -4.28 -21.72
C LEU A 314 3.19 -5.12 -22.97
N GLY A 315 4.22 -4.72 -23.71
CA GLY A 315 4.56 -5.17 -25.08
C GLY A 315 5.09 -6.61 -25.27
N ASN A 316 5.78 -6.90 -26.39
CA ASN A 316 5.85 -8.27 -26.97
C ASN A 316 7.13 -9.10 -26.71
N LEU A 317 8.22 -8.59 -26.09
CA LEU A 317 9.41 -9.39 -25.71
C LEU A 317 10.06 -8.79 -24.45
N GLY A 318 10.29 -9.59 -23.40
CA GLY A 318 10.79 -9.12 -22.09
C GLY A 318 9.75 -8.40 -21.21
N ALA A 319 8.56 -8.15 -21.75
CA ALA A 319 7.48 -7.38 -21.12
C ALA A 319 6.68 -8.11 -20.03
N MET A 320 6.93 -9.40 -19.82
CA MET A 320 6.37 -10.13 -18.68
C MET A 320 6.80 -9.50 -17.35
N LYS A 321 8.01 -8.91 -17.31
CA LYS A 321 8.44 -8.04 -16.20
C LYS A 321 7.43 -6.92 -15.94
N GLN A 322 7.11 -6.11 -16.96
CA GLN A 322 6.20 -4.98 -16.82
C GLN A 322 4.80 -5.44 -16.44
N PHE A 323 4.32 -6.55 -17.00
CA PHE A 323 3.09 -7.15 -16.54
C PHE A 323 3.13 -7.56 -15.07
N ASN A 324 4.15 -8.28 -14.64
CA ASN A 324 4.28 -8.70 -13.24
C ASN A 324 4.37 -7.47 -12.30
N GLN A 325 5.03 -6.38 -12.71
CA GLN A 325 5.05 -5.11 -11.96
C GLN A 325 3.65 -4.51 -11.77
N GLN A 326 2.74 -4.72 -12.73
CA GLN A 326 1.37 -4.24 -12.69
C GLN A 326 0.44 -5.15 -11.87
N VAL A 327 0.89 -6.35 -11.48
CA VAL A 327 0.00 -7.33 -10.83
C VAL A 327 0.45 -7.69 -9.42
N ILE A 328 1.77 -7.72 -9.15
CA ILE A 328 2.33 -8.29 -7.91
C ILE A 328 1.76 -7.69 -6.62
N PHE A 329 1.36 -6.40 -6.61
CA PHE A 329 0.76 -5.74 -5.45
C PHE A 329 -0.70 -5.30 -5.66
N ALA A 330 -1.36 -5.77 -6.73
CA ALA A 330 -2.75 -5.41 -7.01
C ALA A 330 -3.72 -5.90 -5.92
N GLU A 331 -3.43 -7.06 -5.30
CA GLU A 331 -4.23 -7.58 -4.18
C GLU A 331 -4.08 -6.73 -2.91
N ASP A 332 -2.85 -6.33 -2.56
CA ASP A 332 -2.59 -5.44 -1.43
C ASP A 332 -3.29 -4.09 -1.64
N PHE A 333 -3.17 -3.52 -2.85
CA PHE A 333 -3.87 -2.30 -3.22
C PHE A 333 -5.40 -2.44 -3.09
N GLN A 334 -5.99 -3.51 -3.65
CA GLN A 334 -7.42 -3.76 -3.57
C GLN A 334 -7.90 -3.87 -2.12
N THR A 335 -7.11 -4.52 -1.27
CA THR A 335 -7.38 -4.71 0.16
C THR A 335 -7.38 -3.35 0.88
N TRP A 336 -6.35 -2.54 0.68
CA TRP A 336 -6.21 -1.25 1.39
C TRP A 336 -7.12 -0.14 0.84
N MET A 337 -7.63 -0.29 -0.38
CA MET A 337 -8.67 0.60 -0.92
C MET A 337 -10.04 0.39 -0.24
N GLN A 338 -10.31 -0.78 0.34
CA GLN A 338 -11.59 -1.03 1.03
C GLN A 338 -11.77 -0.08 2.23
N PRO A 339 -12.99 0.43 2.48
CA PRO A 339 -13.25 1.17 3.72
C PRO A 339 -12.84 0.30 4.91
N SER A 340 -12.12 0.87 5.88
CA SER A 340 -11.88 0.16 7.13
C SER A 340 -13.24 -0.27 7.68
N PRO A 341 -13.41 -1.55 8.08
CA PRO A 341 -14.68 -2.00 8.62
C PRO A 341 -15.05 -1.06 9.77
N THR A 342 -16.22 -0.44 9.69
CA THR A 342 -16.76 0.34 10.79
C THR A 342 -16.71 -0.56 12.02
N PRO A 343 -16.05 -0.15 13.13
CA PRO A 343 -16.04 -0.98 14.32
C PRO A 343 -17.48 -1.30 14.65
N SER A 344 -17.82 -2.59 14.64
CA SER A 344 -19.15 -3.03 15.03
C SER A 344 -19.42 -2.40 16.40
N PRO A 345 -20.58 -1.74 16.60
CA PRO A 345 -20.87 -1.11 17.87
C PRO A 345 -20.60 -2.15 18.96
N THR A 346 -19.65 -1.86 19.85
CA THR A 346 -19.39 -2.69 21.02
C THR A 346 -20.75 -2.94 21.63
N ALA A 347 -21.19 -4.20 21.66
CA ALA A 347 -22.51 -4.53 22.17
C ALA A 347 -22.62 -3.87 23.55
N THR A 348 -23.47 -2.84 23.65
CA THR A 348 -23.74 -2.19 24.92
C THR A 348 -24.14 -3.32 25.85
N ALA A 349 -23.35 -3.55 26.90
CA ALA A 349 -23.59 -4.63 27.84
C ALA A 349 -25.08 -4.57 28.21
N VAL A 350 -25.84 -5.55 27.71
CA VAL A 350 -27.25 -5.68 28.07
C VAL A 350 -27.19 -5.87 29.57
N ASN A 351 -27.77 -4.91 30.31
CA ASN A 351 -27.89 -4.97 31.77
C ASN A 351 -28.32 -6.39 32.12
N THR A 352 -27.37 -7.19 32.58
CA THR A 352 -27.65 -8.56 32.96
C THR A 352 -28.60 -8.44 34.14
N PRO A 353 -29.81 -9.02 34.08
CA PRO A 353 -30.75 -8.94 35.19
C PRO A 353 -30.02 -9.42 36.45
N THR A 354 -30.02 -8.57 37.47
CA THR A 354 -29.38 -8.82 38.77
C THR A 354 -29.75 -10.23 39.24
N PRO A 355 -28.79 -11.16 39.40
CA PRO A 355 -29.10 -12.49 39.90
C PRO A 355 -29.68 -12.39 41.31
N SER A 356 -30.79 -13.08 41.52
CA SER A 356 -31.38 -13.33 42.84
C SER A 356 -30.32 -13.94 43.78
N PRO A 357 -30.28 -13.56 45.07
CA PRO A 357 -29.20 -13.94 45.97
C PRO A 357 -29.10 -15.46 46.12
N SER A 358 -27.97 -16.02 45.70
CA SER A 358 -27.53 -17.39 45.95
C SER A 358 -26.26 -17.35 46.82
N PRO A 359 -25.98 -18.40 47.62
CA PRO A 359 -25.21 -18.30 48.85
C PRO A 359 -23.75 -17.91 48.63
N THR A 360 -23.25 -17.10 49.57
CA THR A 360 -21.89 -16.57 49.67
C THR A 360 -20.82 -17.64 49.44
N ILE A 361 -20.09 -17.52 48.33
CA ILE A 361 -18.84 -18.24 48.09
C ILE A 361 -17.67 -17.29 48.39
N SER A 362 -16.68 -17.85 49.08
CA SER A 362 -15.40 -17.28 49.54
C SER A 362 -14.72 -16.33 48.54
N PRO A 363 -14.02 -15.26 48.99
CA PRO A 363 -13.47 -14.23 48.11
C PRO A 363 -12.42 -14.78 47.13
N SER A 364 -12.65 -14.49 45.85
CA SER A 364 -11.67 -14.66 44.77
C SER A 364 -10.48 -13.70 44.98
N PRO A 365 -9.24 -14.14 44.75
CA PRO A 365 -8.05 -13.29 44.91
C PRO A 365 -8.15 -12.05 44.01
N SER A 366 -7.71 -10.92 44.59
CA SER A 366 -7.69 -9.62 43.94
C SER A 366 -6.88 -9.68 42.63
N PRO A 367 -7.36 -9.08 41.52
CA PRO A 367 -6.63 -9.05 40.27
C PRO A 367 -5.27 -8.37 40.48
N SER A 368 -4.21 -9.07 40.06
CA SER A 368 -2.83 -8.57 40.13
C SER A 368 -2.75 -7.23 39.39
N PRO A 369 -2.07 -6.21 39.95
CA PRO A 369 -2.00 -4.88 39.35
C PRO A 369 -1.40 -4.94 37.94
N LEU A 370 -2.03 -4.24 37.01
CA LEU A 370 -1.57 -4.15 35.63
C LEU A 370 -0.13 -3.58 35.60
N PRO A 371 0.82 -4.23 34.91
CA PRO A 371 2.21 -3.82 34.95
C PRO A 371 2.41 -2.40 34.40
N THR A 372 3.24 -1.62 35.08
CA THR A 372 3.55 -0.23 34.74
C THR A 372 4.24 -0.16 33.35
N PRO A 373 3.82 0.74 32.43
CA PRO A 373 4.43 0.83 31.10
C PRO A 373 5.93 1.19 31.15
N CYS A 374 6.77 0.50 30.37
CA CYS A 374 8.17 0.87 30.18
C CYS A 374 8.24 2.29 29.58
N GLN A 375 8.71 3.27 30.37
CA GLN A 375 8.85 4.65 29.90
C GLN A 375 10.08 4.78 28.99
N ARG A 376 9.88 5.29 27.78
CA ARG A 376 10.96 5.62 26.86
C ARG A 376 11.72 6.83 27.39
N PRO A 377 13.06 6.78 27.56
CA PRO A 377 13.83 7.93 27.99
C PRO A 377 13.72 9.08 26.97
N ALA A 378 13.49 10.30 27.44
CA ALA A 378 13.34 11.49 26.58
C ALA A 378 14.61 11.86 25.77
N LEU A 379 15.77 11.29 26.11
CA LEU A 379 17.03 11.49 25.40
C LEU A 379 17.88 10.21 25.45
N MET A 380 18.19 9.61 24.30
CA MET A 380 18.98 8.38 24.16
C MET A 380 20.49 8.62 24.20
N ASN A 381 20.97 9.49 25.10
CA ASN A 381 22.40 9.86 25.13
C ASN A 381 23.25 8.96 26.06
N SER A 382 22.73 7.82 26.50
CA SER A 382 23.55 6.86 27.26
C SER A 382 23.18 5.44 26.92
N ILE A 383 24.18 4.65 26.50
CA ILE A 383 24.09 3.22 26.21
C ILE A 383 23.43 2.46 27.37
N LYS A 384 23.69 2.86 28.62
CA LYS A 384 23.05 2.26 29.81
C LYS A 384 21.52 2.43 29.82
N LYS A 385 20.99 3.60 29.46
CA LYS A 385 19.53 3.84 29.40
C LYS A 385 18.87 3.08 28.25
N LEU A 386 19.59 2.86 27.15
CA LEU A 386 19.11 2.03 26.05
C LEU A 386 19.06 0.56 26.47
N ASP A 387 20.10 0.05 27.13
CA ASP A 387 20.13 -1.33 27.65
C ASP A 387 18.99 -1.58 28.65
N THR A 388 18.74 -0.66 29.59
CA THR A 388 17.63 -0.79 30.55
C THR A 388 16.25 -0.78 29.87
N TRP A 389 16.05 0.09 28.88
CA TRP A 389 14.78 0.13 28.14
C TRP A 389 14.56 -1.12 27.29
N THR A 390 15.61 -1.62 26.63
CA THR A 390 15.56 -2.82 25.80
C THR A 390 15.30 -4.06 26.66
N LYS A 391 15.95 -4.19 27.83
CA LYS A 391 15.69 -5.28 28.79
C LYS A 391 14.24 -5.27 29.29
N CYS A 392 13.73 -4.11 29.75
CA CYS A 392 12.32 -3.94 30.16
C CYS A 392 11.36 -4.41 29.07
N ARG A 393 11.66 -4.13 27.80
CA ARG A 393 10.84 -4.52 26.67
C ARG A 393 10.91 -6.02 26.38
N MET A 394 12.08 -6.63 26.48
CA MET A 394 12.26 -8.07 26.26
C MET A 394 11.59 -8.89 27.36
N ASP A 395 11.73 -8.49 28.63
CA ASP A 395 11.08 -9.15 29.77
C ASP A 395 9.55 -9.15 29.61
N ARG A 396 8.99 -8.06 29.07
CA ARG A 396 7.54 -7.95 28.81
C ARG A 396 7.05 -8.83 27.66
N ILE A 397 7.90 -9.10 26.67
CA ILE A 397 7.57 -10.02 25.57
C ILE A 397 7.51 -11.45 26.11
N VAL A 398 8.40 -11.82 27.03
CA VAL A 398 8.37 -13.13 27.71
C VAL A 398 7.10 -13.28 28.54
N GLU A 399 6.77 -12.28 29.37
CA GLU A 399 5.57 -12.32 30.23
C GLU A 399 4.26 -12.40 29.42
N ILE A 400 4.18 -11.76 28.25
CA ILE A 400 3.03 -11.87 27.35
C ILE A 400 2.92 -13.28 26.74
N ASN A 401 4.05 -13.90 26.40
CA ASN A 401 4.04 -15.26 25.85
C ASN A 401 3.61 -16.29 26.91
N ASP A 402 4.04 -16.12 28.16
CA ASP A 402 3.64 -16.98 29.28
C ASP A 402 2.15 -16.83 29.67
N LEU A 403 1.50 -15.73 29.29
CA LEU A 403 0.06 -15.52 29.48
C LEU A 403 -0.79 -16.08 28.33
N ILE A 404 -0.16 -16.48 27.22
CA ILE A 404 -0.82 -17.01 26.03
C ILE A 404 -0.78 -18.56 26.00
N GLU A 405 0.12 -19.19 26.76
CA GLU A 405 0.09 -20.62 27.09
C GLU A 405 -0.84 -20.93 28.27
#